data_AF-A0A844D673-F1
#
_entry.id   AF-A0A844D673-F1
#
_cell.length_a   1.000
_cell.length_b   1.000
_cell.length_c   1.000
_cell.angle_alpha   90.00
_cell.angle_beta   90.00
_cell.angle_gamma   90.00
#
_symmetry.space_group_name_H-M   'P 1'
#
loop_
_entity.id
_entity.type
_entity.pdbx_description
1 polymer ?
#
loop_
_entity_poly.entity_id
_entity_poly.type
_entity_poly.pdbx_seq_one_letter_code
_entity_poly.pdbx_strand_id
1 'polypeptide(L)'
;MTRTWTPENEQPKPRTGVDYHTVKAWFQQCRDMAAAVEAQKQKIQRIREVAEKTTPSLNGMPGGGGAGDKVGLAATDITDEQRRLQQMETDLCLLRIEATRRAYCITASKSSKKQADCLCLYYVKNKKQREVCEELGLSEENQVSIYIKWGSIYLAEIWDSFGNVAQTAQSPP
;
A
#
# COMPACT_ATOMS: atom_id res chain seq x y z
N MET A 1 -20.87 -56.49 -17.68
CA MET A 1 -20.77 -56.17 -16.24
C MET A 1 -20.09 -54.82 -16.11
N THR A 2 -20.89 -53.78 -15.92
CA THR A 2 -20.47 -52.39 -15.75
C THR A 2 -19.94 -52.21 -14.33
N ARG A 3 -18.66 -51.86 -14.18
CA ARG A 3 -18.08 -51.42 -12.90
C ARG A 3 -18.61 -50.03 -12.59
N THR A 4 -19.49 -49.92 -11.61
CA THR A 4 -19.95 -48.64 -11.05
C THR A 4 -18.82 -48.05 -10.21
N TRP A 5 -18.24 -46.96 -10.68
CA TRP A 5 -17.29 -46.15 -9.91
C TRP A 5 -18.04 -45.36 -8.84
N THR A 6 -17.63 -45.46 -7.58
CA THR A 6 -18.10 -44.63 -6.47
C THR A 6 -16.94 -43.70 -6.08
N PRO A 7 -17.14 -42.37 -6.01
CA PRO A 7 -16.15 -41.48 -5.42
C PRO A 7 -16.18 -41.66 -3.90
N GLU A 8 -15.29 -42.48 -3.38
CA GLU A 8 -14.96 -42.46 -1.96
C GLU A 8 -14.30 -41.12 -1.64
N ASN A 9 -15.06 -40.27 -0.95
CA ASN A 9 -14.57 -39.50 0.18
C ASN A 9 -13.33 -38.63 -0.09
N GLU A 10 -13.43 -37.66 -1.01
CA GLU A 10 -12.58 -36.47 -0.94
C GLU A 10 -13.02 -35.64 0.27
N GLN A 11 -12.55 -36.03 1.46
CA GLN A 11 -12.51 -35.10 2.59
C GLN A 11 -11.76 -33.85 2.12
N PRO A 12 -12.34 -32.64 2.20
CA PRO A 12 -11.62 -31.43 1.83
C PRO A 12 -10.35 -31.38 2.65
N LYS A 13 -9.20 -31.40 1.97
CA LYS A 13 -7.89 -31.23 2.61
C LYS A 13 -8.00 -30.02 3.55
N PRO A 14 -7.66 -30.15 4.85
CA PRO A 14 -7.72 -29.01 5.75
C PRO A 14 -6.92 -27.88 5.10
N ARG A 15 -7.54 -26.70 4.97
CA ARG A 15 -6.91 -25.52 4.37
C ARG A 15 -5.76 -25.07 5.27
N THR A 16 -4.61 -25.71 5.13
CA THR A 16 -3.36 -25.32 5.76
C THR A 16 -2.80 -24.16 4.94
N GLY A 17 -3.30 -22.95 5.18
CA GLY A 17 -2.88 -21.75 4.48
C GLY A 17 -3.80 -20.57 4.80
N VAL A 18 -3.26 -19.36 4.73
CA VAL A 18 -4.02 -18.12 4.92
C VAL A 18 -4.99 -17.93 3.75
N ASP A 19 -6.19 -17.41 3.99
CA ASP A 19 -7.15 -17.16 2.92
C ASP A 19 -6.67 -16.06 1.95
N TYR A 20 -6.93 -16.22 0.65
CA TYR A 20 -6.45 -15.29 -0.39
C TYR A 20 -7.00 -13.86 -0.20
N HIS A 21 -8.16 -13.72 0.47
CA HIS A 21 -8.68 -12.41 0.86
C HIS A 21 -7.74 -11.68 1.83
N THR A 22 -7.10 -12.41 2.74
CA THR A 22 -6.09 -11.87 3.66
C THR A 22 -4.85 -11.42 2.91
N VAL A 23 -4.40 -12.20 1.91
CA VAL A 23 -3.29 -11.80 1.02
C VAL A 23 -3.62 -10.50 0.30
N LYS A 24 -4.81 -10.40 -0.30
CA LYS A 24 -5.27 -9.16 -0.95
C LYS A 24 -5.31 -7.98 0.02
N ALA A 25 -5.83 -8.19 1.23
CA ALA A 25 -5.89 -7.15 2.25
C ALA A 25 -4.49 -6.68 2.68
N TRP A 26 -3.52 -7.59 2.78
CA TRP A 26 -2.13 -7.23 3.07
C TRP A 26 -1.52 -6.38 1.95
N PHE A 27 -1.70 -6.75 0.68
CA PHE A 27 -1.24 -5.94 -0.45
C PHE A 27 -1.96 -4.59 -0.55
N GLN A 28 -3.25 -4.54 -0.18
CA GLN A 28 -4.05 -3.31 -0.17
C GLN A 28 -3.44 -2.22 0.72
N GLN A 29 -2.70 -2.59 1.78
CA GLN A 29 -1.98 -1.64 2.64
C GLN A 29 -1.03 -0.73 1.84
N CYS A 30 -0.44 -1.20 0.73
CA CYS A 30 0.40 -0.36 -0.13
C CYS A 30 -0.37 0.85 -0.68
N ARG A 31 -1.62 0.64 -1.10
CA ARG A 31 -2.45 1.71 -1.68
C ARG A 31 -3.01 2.61 -0.59
N ASP A 32 -3.44 2.03 0.53
CA ASP A 32 -4.00 2.79 1.65
C ASP A 32 -2.94 3.70 2.27
N MET A 33 -1.72 3.19 2.45
CA MET A 33 -0.59 3.98 2.95
C MET A 33 -0.11 5.03 1.93
N ALA A 34 -0.16 4.74 0.63
CA ALA A 34 0.09 5.76 -0.40
C ALA A 34 -0.94 6.90 -0.35
N ALA A 35 -2.22 6.58 -0.17
CA ALA A 35 -3.26 7.60 0.00
C ALA A 35 -3.06 8.42 1.29
N ALA A 36 -2.64 7.77 2.38
CA ALA A 36 -2.32 8.45 3.64
C ALA A 36 -1.12 9.41 3.50
N VAL A 37 -0.07 9.01 2.77
CA VAL A 37 1.09 9.88 2.46
C VAL A 37 0.65 11.12 1.69
N GLU A 38 -0.18 10.96 0.66
CA GLU A 38 -0.67 12.10 -0.12
C GLU A 38 -1.58 13.02 0.69
N ALA A 39 -2.45 12.48 1.55
CA ALA A 39 -3.23 13.28 2.48
C ALA A 39 -2.36 14.06 3.48
N GLN A 40 -1.26 13.46 3.95
CA GLN A 40 -0.30 14.11 4.84
C GLN A 40 0.44 15.26 4.13
N LYS A 41 0.86 15.08 2.87
CA LYS A 41 1.42 16.15 2.04
C LYS A 41 0.46 17.32 1.88
N GLN A 42 -0.81 17.03 1.57
CA GLN A 42 -1.85 18.05 1.45
C GLN A 42 -2.10 18.79 2.78
N LYS A 43 -2.04 18.09 3.92
CA LYS A 43 -2.12 18.71 5.25
C LYS A 43 -1.00 19.72 5.47
N ILE A 44 0.26 19.33 5.24
CA ILE A 44 1.42 20.21 5.37
C ILE A 44 1.29 21.43 4.45
N GLN A 45 0.85 21.23 3.20
CA GLN A 45 0.65 22.31 2.26
C GLN A 45 -0.41 23.33 2.74
N ARG A 46 -1.53 22.86 3.28
CA ARG A 46 -2.55 23.74 3.87
C ARG A 46 -2.02 24.56 5.05
N ILE A 47 -1.21 23.96 5.92
CA ILE A 47 -0.60 24.69 7.05
C ILE A 47 0.30 25.81 6.54
N ARG A 48 1.11 25.54 5.50
CA ARG A 48 1.96 26.56 4.85
C ARG A 48 1.15 27.71 4.27
N GLU A 49 0.08 27.41 3.53
CA GLU A 49 -0.80 28.43 2.93
C GLU A 49 -1.48 29.31 3.99
N VAL A 50 -1.88 28.74 5.12
CA VAL A 50 -2.46 29.51 6.24
C VAL A 50 -1.41 30.40 6.90
N ALA A 51 -0.18 29.90 7.11
CA ALA A 51 0.91 30.69 7.67
C ALA A 51 1.30 31.87 6.76
N GLU A 52 1.35 31.64 5.44
CA GLU A 52 1.62 32.69 4.45
C GLU A 52 0.55 33.79 4.46
N LYS A 53 -0.74 33.42 4.48
CA LYS A 53 -1.86 34.37 4.57
C LYS A 53 -1.93 35.14 5.89
N THR A 54 -1.39 34.57 6.98
CA THR A 54 -1.41 35.19 8.31
C THR A 54 -0.27 36.19 8.50
N THR A 55 0.73 36.20 7.61
CA THR A 55 1.84 37.17 7.64
C THR A 55 1.38 38.46 6.95
N PRO A 56 1.12 39.58 7.66
CA PRO A 56 0.71 40.82 7.02
C PRO A 56 1.88 41.39 6.21
N SER A 57 1.59 41.96 5.04
CA SER A 57 2.54 42.79 4.28
C SER A 57 3.14 43.85 5.21
N LEU A 58 4.47 43.86 5.32
CA LEU A 58 5.29 44.72 6.19
C LEU A 58 5.26 46.23 5.81
N ASN A 59 4.15 46.75 5.29
CA ASN A 59 4.00 48.15 4.86
C ASN A 59 3.17 49.02 5.82
N GLY A 60 3.13 48.69 7.12
CA GLY A 60 2.50 49.58 8.10
C GLY A 60 2.67 49.14 9.55
N MET A 61 3.63 49.76 10.23
CA MET A 61 3.78 49.97 11.69
C MET A 61 3.56 48.77 12.65
N PRO A 62 4.59 48.36 13.44
CA PRO A 62 4.46 47.26 14.38
C PRO A 62 3.74 47.72 15.66
N GLY A 63 2.43 47.48 15.72
CA GLY A 63 1.61 47.65 16.92
C GLY A 63 0.90 46.35 17.28
N GLY A 64 1.48 45.54 18.17
CA GLY A 64 0.79 44.42 18.83
C GLY A 64 1.60 43.13 18.90
N GLY A 65 2.13 42.81 20.08
CA GLY A 65 2.97 41.64 20.37
C GLY A 65 2.27 40.28 20.38
N GLY A 66 1.46 39.96 19.36
CA GLY A 66 0.76 38.67 19.25
C GLY A 66 1.00 37.91 17.94
N ALA A 67 1.73 38.50 16.98
CA ALA A 67 2.00 37.87 15.68
C ALA A 67 3.18 36.88 15.73
N GLY A 68 4.21 37.14 16.54
CA GLY A 68 5.40 36.28 16.66
C GLY A 68 5.08 34.89 17.23
N ASP A 69 4.26 34.81 18.28
CA ASP A 69 3.91 33.54 18.94
C ASP A 69 3.12 32.60 18.04
N LYS A 70 2.24 33.14 17.19
CA LYS A 70 1.43 32.35 16.24
C LYS A 70 2.27 31.76 15.11
N VAL A 71 3.28 32.52 14.65
CA VAL A 71 4.23 32.05 13.63
C VAL A 71 5.15 30.97 14.21
N GLY A 72 5.59 31.12 15.47
CA GLY A 72 6.40 30.11 16.17
C GLY A 72 5.69 28.77 16.33
N LEU A 73 4.42 28.77 16.76
CA LEU A 73 3.60 27.56 16.89
C LEU A 73 3.35 26.87 15.53
N ALA A 74 3.05 27.65 14.49
CA ALA A 74 2.87 27.10 13.14
C ALA A 74 4.16 26.48 12.57
N ALA A 75 5.33 27.04 12.90
CA ALA A 75 6.62 26.50 12.45
C ALA A 75 7.02 25.19 13.16
N THR A 76 6.74 25.07 14.46
CA THR A 76 6.93 23.81 15.20
C THR A 76 6.01 22.71 14.67
N ASP A 77 4.74 23.06 14.38
CA ASP A 77 3.77 22.13 13.82
C ASP A 77 4.20 21.61 12.44
N ILE A 78 4.74 22.47 11.56
CA ILE A 78 5.24 22.04 10.24
C ILE A 78 6.40 21.04 10.39
N THR A 79 7.31 21.27 11.33
CA THR A 79 8.49 20.41 11.53
C THR A 79 8.09 19.01 11.96
N ASP A 80 7.16 18.89 12.90
CA ASP A 80 6.67 17.59 13.37
C ASP A 80 5.87 16.85 12.28
N GLU A 81 5.03 17.55 11.54
CA GLU A 81 4.27 16.96 10.43
C GLU A 81 5.19 16.51 9.28
N GLN A 82 6.30 17.21 9.04
CA GLN A 82 7.34 16.80 8.08
C GLN A 82 8.08 15.54 8.54
N ARG A 83 8.45 15.46 9.82
CA ARG A 83 9.07 14.25 10.39
C ARG A 83 8.13 13.05 10.25
N ARG A 84 6.84 13.25 10.55
CA ARG A 84 5.81 12.22 10.37
C ARG A 84 5.70 11.80 8.90
N LEU A 85 5.70 12.74 7.96
CA LEU A 85 5.67 12.42 6.53
C LEU A 85 6.86 11.55 6.12
N GLN A 86 8.07 11.90 6.55
CA GLN A 86 9.28 11.11 6.26
C GLN A 86 9.19 9.67 6.78
N GLN A 87 8.64 9.47 7.99
CA GLN A 87 8.41 8.13 8.52
C GLN A 87 7.41 7.36 7.66
N MET A 88 6.27 7.97 7.30
CA MET A 88 5.25 7.34 6.46
C MET A 88 5.78 6.97 5.07
N GLU A 89 6.62 7.81 4.47
CA GLU A 89 7.27 7.52 3.18
C GLU A 89 8.27 6.37 3.28
N THR A 90 9.00 6.28 4.41
CA THR A 90 9.92 5.18 4.70
C THR A 90 9.17 3.86 4.87
N ASP A 91 8.11 3.85 5.68
CA ASP A 91 7.28 2.67 5.91
C ASP A 91 6.64 2.19 4.61
N LEU A 92 6.14 3.11 3.76
CA LEU A 92 5.60 2.78 2.46
C LEU A 92 6.65 2.18 1.53
N CYS A 93 7.88 2.71 1.55
CA CYS A 93 8.98 2.16 0.76
C CYS A 93 9.29 0.71 1.16
N LEU A 94 9.43 0.44 2.46
CA LEU A 94 9.69 -0.90 2.99
C LEU A 94 8.55 -1.87 2.66
N LEU A 95 7.29 -1.44 2.84
CA LEU A 95 6.13 -2.24 2.51
C LEU A 95 6.08 -2.58 1.01
N ARG A 96 6.40 -1.62 0.13
CA ARG A 96 6.46 -1.83 -1.32
C ARG A 96 7.59 -2.79 -1.74
N ILE A 97 8.75 -2.72 -1.09
CA ILE A 97 9.86 -3.65 -1.30
C ILE A 97 9.40 -5.07 -0.94
N GLU A 98 8.83 -5.25 0.25
CA GLU A 98 8.37 -6.55 0.72
C GLU A 98 7.22 -7.10 -0.14
N ALA A 99 6.26 -6.25 -0.53
CA ALA A 99 5.17 -6.63 -1.42
C ALA A 99 5.68 -7.10 -2.80
N THR A 100 6.67 -6.39 -3.36
CA THR A 100 7.32 -6.79 -4.62
C THR A 100 8.02 -8.14 -4.45
N ARG A 101 8.79 -8.31 -3.36
CA ARG A 101 9.49 -9.58 -3.06
C ARG A 101 8.50 -10.75 -3.00
N ARG A 102 7.42 -10.62 -2.22
CA ARG A 102 6.39 -11.65 -2.09
C ARG A 102 5.73 -11.97 -3.42
N ALA A 103 5.31 -10.95 -4.18
CA ALA A 103 4.63 -11.12 -5.47
C ALA A 103 5.47 -11.94 -6.46
N TYR A 104 6.79 -11.75 -6.50
CA TYR A 104 7.67 -12.47 -7.42
C TYR A 104 8.08 -13.87 -6.96
N CYS A 105 7.66 -14.34 -5.78
CA CYS A 105 7.89 -15.73 -5.35
C CYS A 105 7.08 -16.78 -6.15
N ILE A 106 6.09 -16.36 -6.94
CA ILE A 106 5.21 -17.27 -7.70
C ILE A 106 5.53 -17.37 -9.20
N THR A 107 6.65 -16.83 -9.71
CA THR A 107 6.87 -16.68 -11.18
C THR A 107 7.42 -17.90 -11.92
N ALA A 108 7.01 -19.11 -11.55
CA ALA A 108 7.47 -20.34 -12.21
C ALA A 108 6.95 -20.52 -13.66
N SER A 109 5.93 -19.77 -14.09
CA SER A 109 5.33 -19.87 -15.42
C SER A 109 5.03 -18.49 -16.02
N LYS A 110 4.71 -18.44 -17.32
CA LYS A 110 4.24 -17.19 -17.97
C LYS A 110 2.96 -16.63 -17.34
N SER A 111 2.02 -17.52 -16.97
CA SER A 111 0.76 -17.11 -16.34
C SER A 111 1.01 -16.52 -14.96
N SER A 112 1.85 -17.18 -14.16
CA SER A 112 2.16 -16.72 -12.82
C SER A 112 3.07 -15.49 -12.77
N LYS A 113 3.87 -15.25 -13.83
CA LYS A 113 4.52 -13.96 -14.05
C LYS A 113 3.50 -12.83 -14.24
N LYS A 114 2.48 -13.02 -15.08
CA LYS A 114 1.39 -12.03 -15.24
C LYS A 114 0.63 -11.77 -13.93
N GLN A 115 0.45 -12.80 -13.10
CA GLN A 115 -0.14 -12.66 -11.77
C GLN A 115 0.71 -11.74 -10.86
N ALA A 116 2.02 -12.00 -10.80
CA ALA A 116 2.97 -11.18 -10.05
C ALA A 116 3.00 -9.73 -10.57
N ASP A 117 3.06 -9.55 -11.89
CA ASP A 117 3.07 -8.23 -12.52
C ASP A 117 1.77 -7.46 -12.23
N CYS A 118 0.60 -8.13 -12.28
CA CYS A 118 -0.68 -7.50 -11.91
C CYS A 118 -0.71 -7.07 -10.44
N LEU A 119 -0.23 -7.90 -9.50
CA LEU A 119 -0.14 -7.55 -8.08
C LEU A 119 0.77 -6.33 -7.88
N CYS A 120 1.95 -6.31 -8.49
CA CYS A 120 2.91 -5.22 -8.39
C CYS A 120 2.38 -3.93 -9.00
N LEU A 121 1.88 -3.96 -10.23
CA LEU A 121 1.40 -2.76 -10.90
C LEU A 121 0.17 -2.16 -10.20
N TYR A 122 -0.77 -3.01 -9.79
CA TYR A 122 -1.99 -2.55 -9.12
C TYR A 122 -1.74 -2.09 -7.68
N TYR A 123 -1.11 -2.89 -6.83
CA TYR A 123 -0.96 -2.57 -5.41
C TYR A 123 0.29 -1.74 -5.11
N VAL A 124 1.45 -2.14 -5.64
CA VAL A 124 2.75 -1.51 -5.31
C VAL A 124 2.91 -0.19 -6.05
N LYS A 125 2.66 -0.18 -7.37
CA LYS A 125 2.76 1.01 -8.21
C LYS A 125 1.48 1.87 -8.22
N ASN A 126 0.44 1.44 -7.50
CA ASN A 126 -0.81 2.17 -7.33
C ASN A 126 -1.57 2.48 -8.64
N LYS A 127 -1.35 1.71 -9.70
CA LYS A 127 -2.01 1.91 -11.00
C LYS A 127 -3.48 1.51 -10.95
N LYS A 128 -4.30 2.07 -11.83
CA LYS A 128 -5.69 1.65 -12.09
C LYS A 128 -5.68 0.38 -12.94
N GLN A 129 -6.75 -0.43 -12.87
CA GLN A 129 -6.81 -1.69 -13.62
C GLN A 129 -6.65 -1.46 -15.13
N ARG A 130 -7.26 -0.41 -15.69
CA ARG A 130 -7.05 0.01 -17.08
C ARG A 130 -5.58 0.18 -17.46
N GLU A 131 -4.82 0.93 -16.66
CA GLU A 131 -3.38 1.18 -16.91
C GLU A 131 -2.57 -0.13 -16.83
N VAL A 132 -2.92 -1.01 -15.89
CA VAL A 132 -2.29 -2.34 -15.79
C VAL A 132 -2.63 -3.21 -17.00
N CYS A 133 -3.88 -3.18 -17.45
CA CYS A 133 -4.37 -3.92 -18.60
C CYS A 133 -3.60 -3.54 -19.87
N GLU A 134 -3.48 -2.23 -20.13
CA GLU A 134 -2.75 -1.67 -21.25
C GLU A 134 -1.26 -2.05 -21.19
N GLU A 135 -0.62 -1.88 -20.04
CA GLU A 135 0.82 -2.14 -19.86
C GLU A 135 1.21 -3.61 -20.04
N LEU A 136 0.34 -4.53 -19.63
CA LEU A 136 0.57 -5.97 -19.74
C LEU A 136 0.03 -6.56 -21.05
N GLY A 137 -0.57 -5.75 -21.93
CA GLY A 137 -1.20 -6.20 -23.16
C GLY A 137 -2.28 -7.25 -22.91
N LEU A 138 -3.08 -7.05 -21.85
CA LEU A 138 -4.25 -7.89 -21.55
C LEU A 138 -5.40 -7.51 -22.49
N SER A 139 -6.27 -8.47 -22.79
CA SER A 139 -7.37 -8.24 -23.72
C SER A 139 -8.50 -7.43 -23.08
N GLU A 140 -8.73 -7.60 -21.78
CA GLU A 140 -9.84 -6.99 -21.05
C GLU A 140 -9.41 -6.54 -19.64
N GLU A 141 -9.94 -5.42 -19.17
CA GLU A 141 -9.60 -4.85 -17.85
C GLU A 141 -9.93 -5.83 -16.70
N ASN A 142 -10.98 -6.63 -16.85
CA ASN A 142 -11.38 -7.62 -15.85
C ASN A 142 -10.32 -8.72 -15.62
N GLN A 143 -9.42 -8.96 -16.59
CA GLN A 143 -8.35 -9.94 -16.47
C GLN A 143 -7.36 -9.55 -15.37
N VAL A 144 -7.17 -8.26 -15.10
CA VAL A 144 -6.33 -7.78 -14.00
C VAL A 144 -6.83 -8.33 -12.67
N SER A 145 -8.14 -8.23 -12.41
CA SER A 145 -8.76 -8.78 -11.19
C SER A 145 -8.64 -10.30 -11.10
N ILE A 146 -8.75 -11.01 -12.24
CA ILE A 146 -8.60 -12.46 -12.31
C ILE A 146 -7.15 -12.87 -11.98
N TYR A 147 -6.16 -12.22 -12.58
CA TYR A 147 -4.75 -12.50 -12.31
C TYR A 147 -4.35 -12.15 -10.88
N ILE A 148 -4.86 -11.04 -10.32
CA ILE A 148 -4.68 -10.70 -8.90
C ILE A 148 -5.25 -11.80 -8.01
N LYS A 149 -6.47 -12.28 -8.30
CA LYS A 149 -7.10 -13.36 -7.52
C LYS A 149 -6.25 -14.63 -7.53
N TRP A 150 -5.85 -15.10 -8.71
CA TRP A 150 -5.04 -16.31 -8.83
C TRP A 150 -3.66 -16.16 -8.19
N GLY A 151 -2.99 -15.03 -8.39
CA GLY A 151 -1.72 -14.76 -7.71
C GLY A 151 -1.87 -14.76 -6.19
N SER A 152 -2.96 -14.20 -5.68
CA SER A 152 -3.26 -14.20 -4.23
C SER A 152 -3.52 -15.62 -3.70
N ILE A 153 -4.17 -16.48 -4.48
CA ILE A 153 -4.39 -17.89 -4.12
C ILE A 153 -3.05 -18.63 -4.04
N TYR A 154 -2.14 -18.46 -5.02
CA TYR A 154 -0.81 -19.07 -4.95
C TYR A 154 0.01 -18.55 -3.78
N LEU A 155 -0.03 -17.25 -3.51
CA LEU A 155 0.69 -16.66 -2.37
C LEU A 155 0.13 -17.13 -1.02
N ALA A 156 -1.17 -17.40 -0.94
CA ALA A 156 -1.80 -17.97 0.24
C ALA A 156 -1.23 -19.34 0.62
N GLU A 157 -0.90 -20.18 -0.36
CA GLU A 157 -0.31 -21.51 -0.14
C GLU A 157 1.09 -21.44 0.48
N ILE A 158 1.85 -20.38 0.18
CA ILE A 158 3.22 -20.18 0.69
C ILE A 158 3.31 -19.07 1.74
N TRP A 159 2.17 -18.59 2.25
CA TRP A 159 2.14 -17.36 3.04
C TRP A 159 2.97 -17.43 4.32
N ASP A 160 2.93 -18.58 5.00
CA ASP A 160 3.67 -18.79 6.25
C ASP A 160 5.19 -18.76 6.05
N SER A 161 5.68 -19.02 4.83
CA SER A 161 7.12 -18.96 4.50
C SER A 161 7.71 -17.55 4.55
N PHE A 162 6.88 -16.51 4.51
CA PHE A 162 7.34 -15.12 4.54
C PHE A 162 7.66 -14.63 5.96
N GLY A 163 7.25 -15.36 7.00
CA GLY A 163 7.35 -14.95 8.39
C GLY A 163 6.42 -13.76 8.72
N ASN A 164 6.19 -13.54 10.01
CA ASN A 164 5.51 -12.35 10.50
C ASN A 164 6.50 -11.18 10.48
N VAL A 165 6.44 -10.34 9.44
CA VAL A 165 7.17 -9.05 9.40
C VAL A 165 6.49 -7.99 10.28
N ALA A 166 5.43 -8.35 11.01
CA ALA A 166 4.78 -7.47 11.96
C ALA A 166 5.51 -7.49 13.32
N GLN A 167 6.48 -6.58 13.50
CA GLN A 167 6.81 -5.82 14.73
C GLN A 167 8.29 -5.41 14.76
N THR A 168 8.66 -4.40 13.98
CA THR A 168 9.90 -3.62 14.25
C THR A 168 9.66 -2.10 14.28
N ALA A 169 8.40 -1.65 14.27
CA ALA A 169 8.05 -0.22 14.23
C ALA A 169 7.27 0.27 15.47
N GLN A 170 7.31 -0.44 16.60
CA GLN A 170 6.69 0.02 17.85
C GLN A 170 7.58 -0.31 19.07
N SER A 171 8.66 0.45 19.25
CA SER A 171 9.28 0.72 20.55
C SER A 171 10.34 1.82 20.37
N PRO A 172 10.05 3.09 20.68
CA PRO A 172 11.12 4.04 20.97
C PRO A 172 11.64 3.82 22.41
N PRO A 173 12.92 4.12 22.69
CA PRO A 173 13.50 4.09 24.03
C PRO A 173 12.89 5.15 24.96
#